data_AF-W7Q1D4-F1
#
_entry.id   AF-W7Q1D4-F1
#
_cell.length_a   1.000
_cell.length_b   1.000
_cell.length_c   1.000
_cell.angle_alpha   90.00
_cell.angle_beta   90.00
_cell.angle_gamma   90.00
#
_symmetry.space_group_name_H-M   'P 1'
#
loop_
_entity.id
_entity.type
_entity.pdbx_description
1 polymer ?
#
loop_
_entity_poly.entity_id
_entity_poly.type
_entity_poly.pdbx_seq_one_letter_code
_entity_poly.pdbx_strand_id
1 'polypeptide(L)'
;MRKGSDNAAFFSANSVQKPKVFPNTAEGKAAETNFKLGTQLPYMFIINRLAHYIKVLQREQIGSWKERQDLERELNAWIRQYVADQENPPAEVRSRRPLRAASIQVSDVEGDPGWYQVSMAVRPHFKYMGANFELSLVGRLDKE
;
A
#
# COMPACT_ATOMS: atom_id res chain seq x y z
N MET A 1 -8.86 12.71 23.18
CA MET A 1 -9.77 12.55 24.34
C MET A 1 -11.02 13.35 24.05
N ARG A 2 -12.20 12.71 24.05
CA ARG A 2 -13.46 13.40 23.79
C ARG A 2 -13.85 14.14 25.08
N LYS A 3 -13.88 15.48 25.02
CA LYS A 3 -14.15 16.35 26.17
C LYS A 3 -15.46 15.93 26.86
N GLY A 4 -15.42 15.74 28.17
CA GLY A 4 -16.58 15.32 28.97
C GLY A 4 -16.94 13.84 28.85
N SER A 5 -16.02 12.98 28.41
CA SER A 5 -16.21 11.53 28.39
C SER A 5 -14.91 10.81 28.76
N ASP A 6 -15.03 9.51 28.99
CA ASP A 6 -13.96 8.54 29.20
C ASP A 6 -13.36 7.99 27.89
N ASN A 7 -13.78 8.53 26.73
CA ASN A 7 -13.32 8.04 25.43
C ASN A 7 -12.08 8.79 24.93
N ALA A 8 -11.12 8.02 24.41
CA ALA A 8 -9.95 8.53 23.68
C ALA A 8 -10.02 8.15 22.19
N ALA A 9 -9.28 8.87 21.36
CA ALA A 9 -9.22 8.61 19.92
C ALA A 9 -7.81 8.92 19.41
N PHE A 10 -7.33 8.08 18.49
CA PHE A 10 -6.10 8.29 17.73
C PHE A 10 -6.46 8.73 16.32
N PHE A 11 -6.24 10.02 16.02
CA PHE A 11 -6.56 10.58 14.71
C PHE A 11 -5.57 10.16 13.62
N SER A 12 -4.32 9.94 14.01
CA SER A 12 -3.25 9.48 13.13
C SER A 12 -2.24 8.63 13.89
N ALA A 13 -1.45 7.88 13.14
CA ALA A 13 -0.35 7.06 13.66
C ALA A 13 0.87 7.23 12.73
N ASN A 14 1.45 8.43 12.74
CA ASN A 14 2.69 8.70 12.02
C ASN A 14 3.88 8.15 12.80
N SER A 15 4.90 7.69 12.08
CA SER A 15 6.18 7.33 12.68
C SER A 15 7.00 8.60 13.00
N VAL A 16 8.18 8.39 13.60
CA VAL A 16 9.16 9.46 13.85
C VAL A 16 9.88 9.93 12.59
N GLN A 17 9.75 9.23 11.47
CA GLN A 17 10.44 9.57 10.23
C GLN A 17 9.86 10.84 9.61
N LYS A 18 10.70 11.86 9.43
CA LYS A 18 10.31 13.10 8.77
C LYS A 18 10.14 12.89 7.26
N PRO A 19 9.02 13.30 6.64
CA PRO A 19 8.85 13.27 5.20
C PRO A 19 9.91 14.11 4.48
N LYS A 20 10.48 13.57 3.39
CA LYS A 20 11.42 14.30 2.53
C LYS A 20 10.66 15.14 1.51
N VAL A 21 11.20 16.31 1.22
CA VAL A 21 10.72 17.19 0.14
C VAL A 21 11.49 16.85 -1.14
N PHE A 22 10.76 16.76 -2.24
CA PHE A 22 11.31 16.51 -3.58
C PHE A 22 11.09 17.74 -4.48
N PRO A 23 11.78 17.85 -5.63
CA PRO A 23 11.54 18.93 -6.58
C PRO A 23 10.08 19.00 -7.02
N ASN A 24 9.58 20.20 -7.35
CA ASN A 24 8.20 20.42 -7.80
C ASN A 24 7.99 19.99 -9.28
N THR A 25 8.38 18.76 -9.62
CA THR A 25 8.09 18.10 -10.90
C THR A 25 7.02 17.03 -10.73
N ALA A 26 6.51 16.49 -11.83
CA ALA A 26 5.56 15.38 -11.77
C ALA A 26 6.17 14.15 -11.06
N GLU A 27 7.42 13.79 -11.36
CA GLU A 27 8.09 12.67 -10.67
C GLU A 27 8.36 13.00 -9.20
N GLY A 28 8.76 14.24 -8.90
CA GLY A 28 9.03 14.66 -7.52
C GLY A 28 7.79 14.58 -6.63
N LYS A 29 6.62 14.99 -7.12
CA LYS A 29 5.35 14.83 -6.39
C LYS A 29 4.95 13.37 -6.18
N ALA A 30 5.21 12.52 -7.17
CA ALA A 30 4.98 11.08 -7.03
C ALA A 30 5.93 10.46 -5.99
N ALA A 31 7.21 10.83 -6.02
CA ALA A 31 8.20 10.39 -5.04
C ALA A 31 7.87 10.87 -3.62
N GLU A 32 7.42 12.12 -3.47
CA GLU A 32 6.98 12.67 -2.19
C GLU A 32 5.77 11.91 -1.64
N THR A 33 4.80 11.59 -2.50
CA THR A 33 3.63 10.77 -2.12
C THR A 33 4.06 9.39 -1.65
N ASN A 34 4.92 8.71 -2.42
CA ASN A 34 5.44 7.39 -2.08
C ASN A 34 6.22 7.41 -0.75
N PHE A 35 7.06 8.42 -0.54
CA PHE A 35 7.84 8.56 0.68
C PHE A 35 6.94 8.81 1.89
N LYS A 36 5.92 9.68 1.75
CA LYS A 36 4.97 10.00 2.82
C LYS A 36 4.17 8.78 3.26
N LEU A 37 3.78 7.88 2.35
CA LEU A 37 3.12 6.62 2.72
C LEU A 37 4.01 5.77 3.64
N GLY A 38 5.31 5.71 3.40
CA GLY A 38 6.27 5.00 4.24
C GLY A 38 6.41 5.57 5.66
N THR A 39 6.19 6.88 5.83
CA THR A 39 6.25 7.51 7.16
C THR A 39 5.05 7.19 8.06
N GLN A 40 3.99 6.58 7.54
CA GLN A 40 2.74 6.32 8.26
C GLN A 40 2.64 4.84 8.66
N LEU A 41 2.53 4.58 9.97
CA LEU A 41 2.53 3.23 10.53
C LEU A 41 1.41 2.31 9.98
N PRO A 42 0.17 2.79 9.74
CA PRO A 42 -0.88 1.93 9.21
C PRO A 42 -0.54 1.28 7.87
N TYR A 43 0.17 2.00 6.99
CA TYR A 43 0.62 1.43 5.71
C TYR A 43 1.84 0.53 5.91
N MET A 44 2.77 0.90 6.80
CA MET A 44 3.92 0.05 7.15
C MET A 44 3.50 -1.30 7.72
N PHE A 45 2.45 -1.37 8.55
CA PHE A 45 1.96 -2.64 9.09
C PHE A 45 1.43 -3.60 8.01
N ILE A 46 0.89 -3.08 6.91
CA ILE A 46 0.53 -3.91 5.75
C ILE A 46 1.79 -4.56 5.16
N ILE A 47 2.83 -3.75 4.91
CA ILE A 47 4.11 -4.24 4.37
C ILE A 47 4.77 -5.24 5.31
N ASN A 48 4.77 -4.99 6.62
CA ASN A 48 5.34 -5.91 7.60
C ASN A 48 4.67 -7.29 7.57
N ARG A 49 3.33 -7.34 7.46
CA ARG A 49 2.59 -8.61 7.33
C ARG A 49 2.91 -9.32 6.00
N LEU A 50 2.99 -8.58 4.90
CA LEU A 50 3.40 -9.15 3.61
C LEU A 50 4.81 -9.75 3.69
N ALA A 51 5.75 -9.04 4.31
CA ALA A 51 7.13 -9.53 4.51
C ALA A 51 7.16 -10.81 5.36
N HIS A 52 6.39 -10.87 6.45
CA HIS A 52 6.28 -12.07 7.27
C HIS A 52 5.72 -13.26 6.48
N TYR A 53 4.64 -13.05 5.71
CA TYR A 53 4.07 -14.11 4.88
C TYR A 53 5.04 -14.59 3.80
N ILE A 54 5.68 -13.67 3.07
CA ILE A 54 6.65 -14.01 2.04
C ILE A 54 7.81 -14.81 2.62
N LYS A 55 8.34 -14.39 3.78
CA LYS A 55 9.44 -15.12 4.43
C LYS A 55 9.08 -16.56 4.77
N VAL A 56 7.87 -16.80 5.29
CA VAL A 56 7.41 -18.15 5.62
C VAL A 56 7.09 -18.95 4.35
N LEU A 57 6.31 -18.39 3.43
CA LEU A 57 5.89 -19.08 2.20
C LEU A 57 7.07 -19.48 1.32
N GLN A 58 8.02 -18.58 1.10
CA GLN A 58 9.17 -18.85 0.23
C GLN A 58 10.15 -19.84 0.87
N ARG A 59 10.24 -19.88 2.20
CA ARG A 59 11.08 -20.87 2.90
C ARG A 59 10.63 -22.30 2.59
N GLU A 60 9.34 -22.57 2.58
CA GLU A 60 8.79 -23.90 2.30
C GLU A 60 8.95 -24.32 0.82
N GLN A 61 9.33 -23.38 -0.06
CA GLN A 61 9.51 -23.63 -1.50
C GLN A 61 10.98 -23.83 -1.89
N ILE A 62 11.91 -23.73 -0.95
CA ILE A 62 13.35 -23.97 -1.21
C ILE A 62 13.54 -25.43 -1.63
N GLY A 63 14.25 -25.63 -2.75
CA GLY A 63 14.51 -26.95 -3.33
C GLY A 63 13.40 -27.48 -4.24
N SER A 64 12.32 -26.71 -4.45
CA SER A 64 11.32 -27.05 -5.47
C SER A 64 11.81 -26.72 -6.88
N TRP A 65 11.26 -27.41 -7.89
CA TRP A 65 11.54 -27.17 -9.29
C TRP A 65 10.73 -25.97 -9.78
N LYS A 66 11.33 -24.77 -9.74
CA LYS A 66 10.69 -23.53 -10.18
C LYS A 66 11.57 -22.73 -11.09
N GLU A 67 11.00 -22.30 -12.20
CA GLU A 67 11.57 -21.30 -13.07
C GLU A 67 11.13 -19.89 -12.65
N ARG A 68 11.81 -18.86 -13.18
CA ARG A 68 11.48 -17.45 -12.96
C ARG A 68 9.98 -17.16 -13.15
N GLN A 69 9.40 -17.70 -14.22
CA GLN A 69 8.00 -17.49 -14.59
C GLN A 69 7.02 -18.16 -13.62
N ASP A 70 7.40 -19.30 -13.04
CA ASP A 70 6.57 -19.99 -12.05
C ASP A 70 6.49 -19.18 -10.76
N LEU A 71 7.64 -18.67 -10.31
CA LEU A 71 7.71 -17.81 -9.12
C LEU A 71 6.90 -16.53 -9.30
N GLU A 72 7.01 -15.89 -10.47
CA GLU A 72 6.22 -14.69 -10.80
C GLU A 72 4.71 -14.99 -10.81
N ARG A 73 4.29 -16.08 -11.45
CA ARG A 73 2.88 -16.48 -11.55
C ARG A 73 2.29 -16.80 -10.17
N GLU A 74 2.98 -17.61 -9.38
CA GLU A 74 2.51 -18.02 -8.06
C GLU A 74 2.42 -16.86 -7.07
N LEU A 75 3.43 -15.99 -7.05
CA LEU A 75 3.43 -14.81 -6.19
C LEU A 75 2.31 -13.84 -6.57
N ASN A 76 2.10 -13.61 -7.87
CA ASN A 76 0.99 -12.78 -8.35
C ASN A 76 -0.38 -13.41 -8.03
N ALA A 77 -0.52 -14.73 -8.12
CA ALA A 77 -1.74 -15.42 -7.71
C ALA A 77 -1.98 -15.30 -6.19
N TRP A 78 -0.94 -15.46 -5.38
CA TRP A 78 -0.99 -15.34 -3.93
C TRP A 78 -1.37 -13.93 -3.48
N ILE A 79 -0.76 -12.87 -4.03
CA ILE A 79 -1.02 -11.50 -3.56
C ILE A 79 -2.43 -11.01 -3.90
N ARG A 80 -3.03 -11.52 -4.99
CA ARG A 80 -4.39 -11.15 -5.43
C ARG A 80 -5.47 -11.39 -4.38
N GLN A 81 -5.29 -12.35 -3.47
CA GLN A 81 -6.25 -12.60 -2.38
C GLN A 81 -6.42 -11.39 -1.43
N TYR A 82 -5.41 -10.51 -1.38
CA TYR A 82 -5.40 -9.30 -0.54
C TYR A 82 -5.78 -8.03 -1.32
N VAL A 83 -6.13 -8.17 -2.61
CA VAL A 83 -6.49 -7.07 -3.50
C VAL A 83 -8.02 -6.94 -3.62
N ALA A 84 -8.51 -5.71 -3.45
CA ALA A 84 -9.87 -5.30 -3.79
C ALA A 84 -9.80 -4.16 -4.80
N ASP A 85 -9.99 -4.51 -6.08
CA ASP A 85 -9.89 -3.61 -7.24
C ASP A 85 -11.20 -2.91 -7.61
N GLN A 86 -12.30 -3.26 -6.93
CA GLN A 86 -13.58 -2.59 -7.07
C GLN A 86 -13.46 -1.08 -6.77
N GLU A 87 -14.28 -0.27 -7.42
CA GLU A 87 -14.26 1.19 -7.25
C GLU A 87 -14.72 1.60 -5.84
N ASN A 88 -15.78 0.96 -5.34
CA ASN A 88 -16.33 1.21 -4.01
C ASN A 88 -16.61 -0.07 -3.21
N PRO A 89 -15.56 -0.83 -2.82
CA PRO A 89 -15.73 -2.01 -1.99
C PRO A 89 -16.26 -1.60 -0.61
N PRO A 90 -17.14 -2.41 0.01
CA PRO A 90 -17.61 -2.18 1.37
C PRO A 90 -16.46 -2.02 2.36
N ALA A 91 -16.69 -1.29 3.45
CA ALA A 91 -15.65 -1.03 4.46
C ALA A 91 -15.04 -2.32 5.04
N GLU A 92 -15.84 -3.36 5.21
CA GLU A 92 -15.37 -4.68 5.64
C GLU A 92 -14.41 -5.31 4.63
N VAL A 93 -14.74 -5.27 3.33
CA VAL A 93 -13.89 -5.79 2.25
C VAL A 93 -12.57 -5.04 2.20
N ARG A 94 -12.58 -3.70 2.28
CA ARG A 94 -11.35 -2.87 2.34
C ARG A 94 -10.47 -3.20 3.53
N SER A 95 -11.06 -3.67 4.62
CA SER A 95 -10.33 -3.99 5.85
C SER A 95 -9.70 -5.39 5.77
N ARG A 96 -10.40 -6.36 5.16
CA ARG A 96 -9.88 -7.72 4.92
C ARG A 96 -8.88 -7.78 3.75
N ARG A 97 -9.09 -6.94 2.72
CA ARG A 97 -8.26 -6.81 1.52
C ARG A 97 -7.68 -5.39 1.45
N PRO A 98 -6.54 -5.14 2.11
CA PRO A 98 -6.04 -3.78 2.31
C PRO A 98 -5.41 -3.16 1.05
N LEU A 99 -5.17 -3.96 0.00
CA LEU A 99 -4.52 -3.51 -1.23
C LEU A 99 -5.56 -3.17 -2.30
N ARG A 100 -5.35 -2.06 -3.00
CA ARG A 100 -6.10 -1.69 -4.21
C ARG A 100 -5.46 -2.30 -5.46
N ALA A 101 -4.13 -2.39 -5.49
CA ALA A 101 -3.38 -3.00 -6.58
C ALA A 101 -2.07 -3.59 -6.05
N ALA A 102 -1.56 -4.60 -6.73
CA ALA A 102 -0.25 -5.18 -6.48
C ALA A 102 0.35 -5.69 -7.79
N SER A 103 1.67 -5.60 -7.91
CA SER A 103 2.44 -6.15 -9.03
C SER A 103 3.73 -6.76 -8.49
N ILE A 104 4.03 -7.98 -8.91
CA ILE A 104 5.27 -8.67 -8.56
C ILE A 104 5.99 -9.03 -9.84
N GLN A 105 7.24 -8.60 -9.96
CA GLN A 105 8.13 -8.85 -11.09
C GLN A 105 9.33 -9.65 -10.61
N VAL A 106 9.73 -10.64 -11.40
CA VAL A 106 10.84 -11.54 -11.05
C VAL A 106 11.85 -11.52 -12.19
N SER A 107 13.10 -11.21 -11.86
CA SER A 107 14.24 -11.25 -12.77
C SER A 107 15.28 -12.26 -12.29
N ASP A 108 16.04 -12.82 -13.22
CA ASP A 108 17.18 -13.67 -12.89
C ASP A 108 18.33 -12.83 -12.32
N VAL A 109 19.14 -13.45 -11.45
CA VAL A 109 20.40 -12.87 -10.99
C VAL A 109 21.51 -13.36 -11.92
N GLU A 110 22.14 -12.43 -12.64
CA GLU A 110 23.21 -12.76 -13.58
C GLU A 110 24.38 -13.44 -12.85
N GLY A 111 24.81 -14.59 -13.36
CA GLY A 111 25.91 -15.38 -12.78
C GLY A 111 25.49 -16.39 -11.71
N ASP A 112 24.25 -16.34 -11.21
CA ASP A 112 23.77 -17.20 -10.12
C ASP A 112 22.49 -17.97 -10.51
N PRO A 113 22.60 -19.13 -11.17
CA PRO A 113 21.45 -19.95 -11.54
C PRO A 113 20.61 -20.35 -10.33
N GLY A 114 19.28 -20.19 -10.43
CA GLY A 114 18.34 -20.46 -9.34
C GLY A 114 18.18 -19.32 -8.33
N TRP A 115 18.92 -18.22 -8.49
CA TRP A 115 18.70 -16.99 -7.73
C TRP A 115 17.84 -16.01 -8.53
N TYR A 116 16.85 -15.44 -7.85
CA TYR A 116 15.90 -14.50 -8.44
C TYR A 116 15.84 -13.22 -7.63
N GLN A 117 15.80 -12.08 -8.33
CA GLN A 117 15.46 -10.80 -7.75
C GLN A 117 13.96 -10.55 -7.93
N VAL A 118 13.27 -10.33 -6.82
CA VAL A 118 11.82 -10.12 -6.80
C VAL A 118 11.51 -8.68 -6.39
N SER A 119 10.81 -7.95 -7.27
CA SER A 119 10.29 -6.62 -6.99
C SER A 119 8.79 -6.70 -6.72
N MET A 120 8.37 -6.31 -5.52
CA MET A 120 6.95 -6.27 -5.13
C MET A 120 6.51 -4.82 -4.93
N ALA A 121 5.62 -4.35 -5.79
CA ALA A 121 4.97 -3.05 -5.69
C ALA A 121 3.52 -3.22 -5.25
N VAL A 122 3.12 -2.56 -4.17
CA VAL A 122 1.74 -2.61 -3.66
C VAL A 122 1.17 -1.22 -3.45
N ARG A 123 -0.11 -1.06 -3.72
CA ARG A 123 -0.86 0.19 -3.52
C ARG A 123 -1.97 -0.06 -2.51
N PRO A 124 -1.92 0.51 -1.30
CA PRO A 124 -2.99 0.37 -0.32
C PRO A 124 -4.21 1.24 -0.65
N HIS A 125 -5.36 0.96 -0.03
CA HIS A 125 -6.47 1.92 0.00
C HIS A 125 -6.11 3.13 0.86
N PHE A 126 -6.38 4.34 0.36
CA PHE A 126 -6.12 5.56 1.11
C PHE A 126 -7.15 5.77 2.23
N LYS A 127 -6.66 6.16 3.40
CA LYS A 127 -7.48 6.67 4.50
C LYS A 127 -7.80 8.14 4.27
N TYR A 128 -9.00 8.56 4.66
CA TYR A 128 -9.34 9.98 4.73
C TYR A 128 -8.57 10.63 5.88
N MET A 129 -7.75 11.63 5.59
CA MET A 129 -6.89 12.31 6.59
C MET A 129 -7.09 13.83 6.65
N GLY A 130 -7.99 14.38 5.83
CA GLY A 130 -8.29 15.81 5.80
C GLY A 130 -8.84 16.26 4.45
N ALA A 131 -9.52 17.40 4.47
CA ALA A 131 -9.98 18.13 3.29
C ALA A 131 -9.98 19.62 3.60
N ASN A 132 -9.72 20.43 2.58
CA ASN A 132 -9.93 21.88 2.65
C ASN A 132 -11.34 22.17 2.17
N PHE A 133 -12.08 22.99 2.90
CA PHE A 133 -13.43 23.41 2.54
C PHE A 133 -13.43 24.89 2.22
N GLU A 134 -13.85 25.25 1.01
CA GLU A 134 -14.05 26.63 0.59
C GLU A 134 -15.56 26.91 0.60
N LEU A 135 -15.96 27.97 1.32
CA LEU A 135 -17.36 28.38 1.43
C LEU A 135 -17.54 29.68 0.66
N SER A 136 -18.47 29.68 -0.30
CA SER A 136 -18.86 30.87 -1.06
C SER A 136 -20.37 31.03 -1.04
N LEU A 137 -20.83 32.28 -0.96
CA LEU A 137 -22.25 32.63 -1.06
C LEU A 137 -22.54 32.99 -2.52
N VAL A 138 -23.42 32.21 -3.17
CA VAL A 138 -23.77 32.40 -4.58
C VAL A 138 -25.25 32.73 -4.71
N GLY A 139 -25.58 33.84 -5.37
CA GLY A 139 -26.95 34.39 -5.47
C GLY A 139 -27.90 33.60 -6.40
N ARG A 140 -27.36 32.79 -7.31
CA ARG A 140 -28.06 31.74 -8.06
C ARG A 140 -27.10 30.56 -8.19
N LEU A 141 -27.40 29.47 -7.50
CA LEU A 141 -26.75 28.19 -7.75
C LEU A 141 -27.29 27.67 -9.08
N ASP A 142 -26.41 27.30 -10.02
CA ASP A 142 -26.86 26.59 -11.22
C ASP A 142 -27.62 25.35 -10.77
N LYS A 143 -28.90 25.27 -11.17
CA LYS A 143 -29.73 24.09 -10.95
C LYS A 143 -29.49 23.19 -12.17
N GLU A 144 -28.66 22.17 -12.00
CA GLU A 144 -28.83 20.96 -12.81
C GLU A 144 -30.18 20.31 -12.51
#